data_AF-A0A9X0A760-F1
#
_entry.id   AF-A0A9X0A760-F1
#
_cell.length_a   1.000
_cell.length_b   1.000
_cell.length_c   1.000
_cell.angle_alpha   90.00
_cell.angle_beta   90.00
_cell.angle_gamma   90.00
#
_symmetry.space_group_name_H-M   'P 1'
#
loop_
_entity.id
_entity.type
_entity.pdbx_description
1 polymer ?
#
loop_
_entity_poly.entity_id
_entity_poly.type
_entity_poly.pdbx_seq_one_letter_code
_entity_poly.pdbx_strand_id
1 'polypeptide(L)'
;MGEEYEVFIESSVRGYHAYFVDASVAIGEVLTCEREIDNVHDKYAIAVKNEDQALVGHVPIELSKIFSRFLRDYGEIEAECIGARYNRGKGKGLEIPVDYRLTGNFKYLEKLASRLMERESTSDLNISDVKKCT
;
A
#
# COMPACT_ATOMS: atom_id res chain seq x y z
N MET A 1 -11.68 23.70 1.73
CA MET A 1 -11.08 22.37 1.51
C MET A 1 -10.05 22.54 0.41
N GLY A 2 -8.81 22.12 0.67
CA GLY A 2 -7.75 22.21 -0.34
C GLY A 2 -8.02 21.26 -1.50
N GLU A 3 -7.37 21.48 -2.64
CA GLU A 3 -7.41 20.53 -3.74
C GLU A 3 -6.66 19.24 -3.33
N GLU A 4 -7.32 18.10 -3.48
CA GLU A 4 -6.73 16.78 -3.25
C GLU A 4 -6.16 16.22 -4.55
N TYR A 5 -5.06 15.50 -4.40
CA TYR A 5 -4.34 14.87 -5.49
C TYR A 5 -4.12 13.41 -5.14
N GLU A 6 -3.92 12.60 -6.17
CA GLU A 6 -3.69 11.18 -6.06
C GLU A 6 -2.47 10.73 -6.87
N VAL A 7 -1.83 9.66 -6.39
CA VAL A 7 -0.80 8.91 -7.09
C VAL A 7 -1.02 7.41 -6.87
N PHE A 8 -0.76 6.63 -7.91
CA PHE A 8 -0.93 5.19 -7.93
C PHE A 8 0.44 4.51 -7.92
N ILE A 9 0.56 3.43 -7.16
CA ILE A 9 1.81 2.71 -6.94
C ILE A 9 1.51 1.21 -6.97
N GLU A 10 1.87 0.54 -8.06
CA GLU A 10 1.69 -0.91 -8.17
C GLU A 10 2.70 -1.65 -7.30
N SER A 11 2.22 -2.58 -6.50
CA SER A 11 3.04 -3.40 -5.63
C SER A 11 2.28 -4.66 -5.19
N SER A 12 2.45 -5.07 -3.94
CA SER A 12 1.71 -6.18 -3.35
C SER A 12 1.30 -5.92 -1.91
N VAL A 13 0.30 -6.65 -1.44
CA VAL A 13 0.05 -6.90 -0.01
C VAL A 13 0.73 -8.22 0.34
N ARG A 14 1.45 -8.24 1.47
CA ARG A 14 2.20 -9.41 1.94
C ARG A 14 1.70 -9.87 3.31
N GLY A 15 2.19 -11.03 3.77
CA GLY A 15 1.83 -11.57 5.08
C GLY A 15 0.53 -12.39 5.08
N TYR A 16 -0.12 -12.52 3.92
CA TYR A 16 -1.38 -13.26 3.75
C TYR A 16 -1.33 -14.71 4.28
N HIS A 17 -0.16 -15.35 4.28
CA HIS A 17 0.01 -16.70 4.84
C HIS A 17 -0.29 -16.82 6.35
N ALA A 18 -0.28 -15.72 7.11
CA ALA A 18 -0.62 -15.73 8.54
C ALA A 18 -2.12 -15.58 8.79
N TYR A 19 -2.90 -15.12 7.81
CA TYR A 19 -4.31 -14.69 7.99
C TYR A 19 -5.28 -15.38 7.01
N PHE A 20 -4.82 -16.47 6.37
CA PHE A 20 -5.45 -17.15 5.21
C PHE A 20 -6.85 -17.74 5.47
N VAL A 21 -7.25 -17.92 6.73
CA VAL A 21 -8.48 -18.66 7.06
C VAL A 21 -9.73 -17.79 6.92
N ASP A 22 -9.62 -16.48 7.15
CA ASP A 22 -10.79 -15.64 7.45
C ASP A 22 -11.06 -14.51 6.42
N ALA A 23 -10.13 -14.23 5.49
CA ALA A 23 -10.28 -13.13 4.53
C ALA A 23 -9.97 -13.54 3.08
N SER A 24 -10.99 -13.52 2.22
CA SER A 24 -10.85 -13.60 0.77
C SER A 24 -10.86 -12.20 0.16
N VAL A 25 -10.02 -11.97 -0.85
CA VAL A 25 -10.00 -10.71 -1.60
C VAL A 25 -10.36 -10.97 -3.07
N ALA A 26 -11.28 -10.20 -3.62
CA ALA A 26 -11.67 -10.23 -5.03
C ALA A 26 -10.83 -9.24 -5.86
N ILE A 27 -10.66 -9.52 -7.16
CA ILE A 27 -10.06 -8.56 -8.08
C ILE A 27 -11.02 -7.36 -8.24
N GLY A 28 -10.49 -6.14 -8.16
CA GLY A 28 -11.23 -4.89 -8.12
C GLY A 28 -11.72 -4.49 -6.72
N GLU A 29 -11.49 -5.31 -5.70
CA GLU A 29 -11.82 -4.95 -4.32
C GLU A 29 -10.85 -3.87 -3.80
N VAL A 30 -11.41 -2.83 -3.20
CA VAL A 30 -10.65 -1.72 -2.59
C VAL A 30 -10.50 -1.98 -1.11
N LEU A 31 -9.25 -2.11 -0.66
CA LEU A 31 -8.89 -2.40 0.72
C LEU A 31 -8.43 -1.12 1.42
N THR A 32 -8.73 -1.01 2.71
CA THR A 32 -8.32 0.12 3.55
C THR A 32 -6.93 -0.12 4.14
N CYS A 33 -6.12 0.93 4.26
CA CYS A 33 -4.78 0.86 4.85
C CYS A 33 -4.69 1.69 6.14
N GLU A 34 -4.31 1.05 7.25
CA GLU A 34 -4.26 1.67 8.58
C GLU A 34 -2.93 1.44 9.28
N ARG A 35 -2.43 2.45 10.00
CA ARG A 35 -1.18 2.34 10.77
C ARG A 35 -1.38 1.41 11.97
N GLU A 36 -0.53 0.39 12.08
CA GLU A 36 -0.49 -0.51 13.23
C GLU A 36 0.65 -0.09 14.18
N ILE A 37 0.39 0.88 15.06
CA ILE A 37 1.41 1.57 15.86
C ILE A 37 2.07 0.62 16.89
N ASP A 38 1.33 -0.38 17.36
CA ASP A 38 1.75 -1.32 18.40
C ASP A 38 2.34 -2.63 17.83
N ASN A 39 2.66 -2.66 16.53
CA ASN A 39 3.28 -3.82 15.91
C ASN A 39 4.70 -4.07 16.47
N VAL A 40 4.91 -5.26 17.03
CA VAL A 40 6.15 -5.64 17.72
C VAL A 40 7.35 -5.87 16.78
N HIS A 41 7.10 -6.04 15.48
CA HIS A 41 8.11 -6.36 14.47
C HIS A 41 8.51 -5.14 13.63
N ASP A 42 7.54 -4.30 13.24
CA ASP A 42 7.77 -3.07 12.48
C ASP A 42 6.89 -1.93 13.01
N LYS A 43 7.52 -0.93 13.64
CA LYS A 43 6.83 0.28 14.12
C LYS A 43 6.19 1.13 13.01
N TYR A 44 6.48 0.82 11.74
CA TYR A 44 5.87 1.44 10.58
C TYR A 44 4.86 0.53 9.88
N ALA A 45 4.48 -0.60 10.49
CA ALA A 45 3.52 -1.53 9.93
C ALA A 45 2.21 -0.81 9.56
N ILE A 46 1.66 -1.23 8.42
CA ILE A 46 0.38 -0.76 7.91
C ILE A 46 -0.43 -2.00 7.59
N ALA A 47 -1.50 -2.17 8.34
CA ALA A 47 -2.48 -3.21 8.12
C ALA A 47 -3.30 -2.87 6.88
N VAL A 48 -3.55 -3.87 6.05
CA VAL A 48 -4.46 -3.80 4.90
C VAL A 48 -5.68 -4.63 5.24
N LYS A 49 -6.87 -4.01 5.22
CA LYS A 49 -8.12 -4.62 5.68
C LYS A 49 -9.21 -4.53 4.61
N ASN A 50 -10.06 -5.55 4.55
CA ASN A 50 -11.25 -5.54 3.71
C ASN A 50 -12.39 -4.73 4.35
N GLU A 51 -13.55 -4.72 3.69
CA GLU A 51 -14.75 -4.01 4.16
C GLU A 51 -15.22 -4.48 5.56
N ASP A 52 -15.06 -5.78 5.87
CA ASP A 52 -15.38 -6.37 7.17
C ASP A 52 -14.34 -6.06 8.26
N GLN A 53 -13.34 -5.20 7.98
CA GLN A 53 -12.22 -4.89 8.86
C GLN A 53 -11.31 -6.10 9.17
N ALA A 54 -11.45 -7.19 8.42
CA ALA A 54 -10.60 -8.36 8.54
C ALA A 54 -9.21 -8.05 7.95
N LEU A 55 -8.17 -8.45 8.68
CA LEU A 55 -6.79 -8.26 8.26
C LEU A 55 -6.47 -9.18 7.07
N VAL A 56 -6.25 -8.58 5.91
CA VAL A 56 -5.81 -9.26 4.69
C VAL A 56 -4.30 -9.45 4.70
N GLY A 57 -3.57 -8.49 5.23
CA GLY A 57 -2.12 -8.53 5.32
C GLY A 57 -1.55 -7.16 5.61
N HIS A 58 -0.33 -6.93 5.15
CA HIS A 58 0.41 -5.70 5.42
C HIS A 58 1.06 -5.15 4.16
N VAL A 59 1.23 -3.83 4.16
CA VAL A 59 2.08 -3.14 3.18
C VAL A 59 3.52 -3.69 3.28
N PRO A 60 4.22 -3.93 2.15
CA PRO A 60 5.58 -4.42 2.15
C PRO A 60 6.51 -3.53 2.98
N ILE A 61 7.47 -4.13 3.69
CA ILE A 61 8.42 -3.41 4.56
C ILE A 61 9.24 -2.36 3.79
N GLU A 62 9.45 -2.58 2.49
CA GLU A 62 10.13 -1.64 1.59
C GLU A 62 9.35 -0.30 1.46
N LEU A 63 8.01 -0.35 1.56
CA LEU A 63 7.10 0.80 1.45
C LEU A 63 6.58 1.30 2.82
N SER A 64 6.51 0.43 3.83
CA SER A 64 5.84 0.67 5.12
C SER A 64 6.25 1.98 5.78
N LYS A 65 7.57 2.27 5.83
CA LYS A 65 8.09 3.50 6.45
C LYS A 65 7.65 4.78 5.74
N ILE A 66 7.56 4.77 4.40
CA ILE A 66 7.15 5.96 3.63
C ILE A 66 5.64 6.15 3.77
N PHE A 67 4.87 5.08 3.59
CA PHE A 67 3.41 5.11 3.71
C PHE A 67 2.95 5.47 5.13
N SER A 68 3.62 4.95 6.17
CA SER A 68 3.25 5.22 7.56
C SER A 68 3.48 6.68 7.95
N ARG A 69 4.50 7.32 7.36
CA ARG A 69 4.72 8.76 7.51
C ARG A 69 3.64 9.56 6.79
N PHE A 70 3.28 9.14 5.57
CA PHE A 70 2.21 9.78 4.80
C PHE A 70 0.87 9.73 5.53
N LEU A 71 0.45 8.55 6.00
CA LEU A 71 -0.78 8.37 6.80
C LEU A 71 -0.77 9.20 8.10
N ARG A 72 0.39 9.37 8.74
CA ARG A 72 0.50 10.20 9.96
C ARG A 72 0.32 11.69 9.65
N ASP A 73 0.82 12.14 8.50
CA ASP A 73 0.91 13.56 8.15
C ASP A 73 -0.30 14.06 7.34
N TYR A 74 -1.46 13.37 7.37
CA TYR A 74 -2.73 13.67 6.65
C TYR A 74 -2.96 13.02 5.27
N GLY A 75 -2.27 11.93 4.92
CA GLY A 75 -2.56 11.15 3.72
C GLY A 75 -3.59 10.05 3.94
N GLU A 76 -4.32 9.67 2.89
CA GLU A 76 -5.16 8.47 2.85
C GLU A 76 -4.55 7.44 1.90
N ILE A 77 -4.64 6.16 2.25
CA ILE A 77 -4.15 5.08 1.41
C ILE A 77 -5.23 4.00 1.29
N GLU A 78 -5.48 3.61 0.06
CA GLU A 78 -6.25 2.41 -0.27
C GLU A 78 -5.42 1.50 -1.17
N ALA A 79 -5.78 0.22 -1.20
CA ALA A 79 -5.13 -0.77 -2.04
C ALA A 79 -6.20 -1.49 -2.88
N GLU A 80 -6.23 -1.24 -4.19
CA GLU A 80 -7.10 -1.98 -5.10
C GLU A 80 -6.44 -3.30 -5.50
N CYS A 81 -7.13 -4.42 -5.34
CA CYS A 81 -6.65 -5.72 -5.81
C CYS A 81 -6.68 -5.80 -7.34
N ILE A 82 -5.52 -5.78 -7.99
CA ILE A 82 -5.43 -5.74 -9.47
C ILE A 82 -5.21 -7.11 -10.11
N GLY A 83 -5.20 -8.19 -9.32
CA GLY A 83 -4.96 -9.53 -9.88
C GLY A 83 -5.01 -10.66 -8.87
N ALA A 84 -4.87 -11.88 -9.39
CA ALA A 84 -4.87 -13.07 -8.57
C ALA A 84 -3.63 -13.15 -7.68
N ARG A 85 -3.81 -13.68 -6.46
CA ARG A 85 -2.73 -13.97 -5.52
C ARG A 85 -1.65 -14.85 -6.18
N TYR A 86 -0.39 -14.55 -5.90
CA TYR A 86 0.76 -15.25 -6.46
C TYR A 86 1.86 -15.45 -5.42
N ASN A 87 2.76 -16.38 -5.67
CA ASN A 87 3.97 -16.56 -4.86
C ASN A 87 5.18 -16.29 -5.75
N ARG A 88 5.92 -15.21 -5.47
CA ARG A 88 7.11 -14.81 -6.23
C ARG A 88 8.35 -15.69 -5.92
N GLY A 89 8.23 -16.61 -4.96
CA GLY A 89 9.33 -17.38 -4.41
C GLY A 89 10.19 -16.56 -3.44
N LYS A 90 11.44 -16.98 -3.22
CA LYS A 90 12.44 -16.26 -2.40
C LYS A 90 12.04 -16.02 -0.93
N GLY A 91 11.13 -16.82 -0.39
CA GLY A 91 10.69 -16.71 1.00
C GLY A 91 9.76 -15.52 1.30
N LYS A 92 9.24 -14.81 0.27
CA LYS A 92 8.32 -13.66 0.47
C LYS A 92 6.87 -14.05 0.77
N GLY A 93 6.54 -15.33 0.57
CA GLY A 93 5.21 -15.85 0.83
C GLY A 93 4.22 -15.55 -0.31
N LEU A 94 2.94 -15.55 0.02
CA LEU A 94 1.84 -15.30 -0.88
C LEU A 94 1.58 -13.81 -0.87
N GLU A 95 1.48 -13.26 -2.05
CA GLU A 95 1.35 -11.85 -2.32
C GLU A 95 0.03 -11.64 -3.07
N ILE A 96 -0.67 -10.57 -2.74
CA ILE A 96 -1.82 -10.10 -3.52
C ILE A 96 -1.32 -8.88 -4.29
N PRO A 97 -1.38 -8.89 -5.64
CA PRO A 97 -1.00 -7.73 -6.43
C PRO A 97 -2.02 -6.61 -6.18
N VAL A 98 -1.53 -5.42 -5.87
CA VAL A 98 -2.39 -4.26 -5.63
C VAL A 98 -1.85 -3.02 -6.30
N ASP A 99 -2.75 -2.09 -6.59
CA ASP A 99 -2.42 -0.71 -6.90
C ASP A 99 -2.78 0.17 -5.69
N TYR A 100 -1.77 0.79 -5.07
CA TYR A 100 -1.97 1.66 -3.92
C TYR A 100 -2.35 3.06 -4.38
N ARG A 101 -3.56 3.50 -4.04
CA ARG A 101 -4.03 4.87 -4.24
C ARG A 101 -3.67 5.72 -3.02
N LEU A 102 -2.75 6.66 -3.19
CA LEU A 102 -2.35 7.63 -2.15
C LEU A 102 -3.02 8.97 -2.44
N THR A 103 -3.90 9.43 -1.54
CA THR A 103 -4.63 10.69 -1.68
C THR A 103 -4.15 11.73 -0.67
N GLY A 104 -3.82 12.94 -1.12
CA GLY A 104 -3.36 14.01 -0.25
C GLY A 104 -2.83 15.26 -0.97
N ASN A 105 -1.92 15.99 -0.32
CA ASN A 105 -1.38 17.25 -0.85
C ASN A 105 -0.39 17.03 -2.01
N PHE A 106 -0.57 17.77 -3.12
CA PHE A 106 0.30 17.70 -4.31
C PHE A 106 1.80 17.72 -4.00
N LYS A 107 2.28 18.72 -3.25
CA LYS A 107 3.72 18.89 -2.98
C LYS A 107 4.28 17.72 -2.15
N TYR A 108 3.45 17.11 -1.32
CA TYR A 108 3.86 15.94 -0.56
C TYR A 108 3.94 14.72 -1.47
N LEU A 109 2.92 14.48 -2.29
CA LEU A 109 2.86 13.35 -3.21
C LEU A 109 3.97 13.40 -4.26
N GLU A 110 4.22 14.57 -4.85
CA GLU A 110 5.31 14.78 -5.81
C GLU A 110 6.67 14.38 -5.20
N LYS A 111 6.96 14.91 -4.00
CA LYS A 111 8.19 14.59 -3.28
C LYS A 111 8.28 13.12 -2.86
N LEU A 112 7.16 12.50 -2.53
CA LEU A 112 7.08 11.08 -2.18
C LEU A 112 7.39 10.21 -3.40
N ALA A 113 6.74 10.48 -4.54
CA ALA A 113 6.95 9.76 -5.79
C ALA A 113 8.41 9.86 -6.26
N SER A 114 9.00 11.06 -6.27
CA SER A 114 10.41 11.24 -6.63
C SER A 114 11.35 10.43 -5.74
N ARG A 115 11.11 10.42 -4.42
CA ARG A 115 11.93 9.65 -3.46
C ARG A 115 11.84 8.14 -3.65
N LEU A 116 10.68 7.63 -4.06
CA LEU A 116 10.51 6.22 -4.35
C LEU A 116 11.27 5.85 -5.62
N MET A 117 11.15 6.65 -6.68
CA MET A 117 11.88 6.47 -7.93
C MET A 117 13.40 6.50 -7.74
N GLU A 118 13.92 7.40 -6.90
CA GLU A 118 15.36 7.50 -6.59
C GLU A 118 15.90 6.29 -5.80
N ARG A 119 15.10 5.74 -4.89
CA ARG A 119 15.52 4.62 -4.02
C ARG A 119 15.54 3.27 -4.73
N GLU A 120 14.70 3.12 -5.73
CA GLU A 120 14.37 1.82 -6.32
C GLU A 120 15.00 1.66 -7.70
N SER A 121 16.21 2.21 -7.94
CA SER A 121 16.98 2.00 -9.19
C SER A 121 17.33 0.53 -9.53
N THR A 122 16.76 -0.44 -8.81
CA THR A 122 16.83 -1.88 -9.11
C THR A 122 15.47 -2.61 -9.10
N SER A 123 14.33 -1.90 -8.97
CA SER A 123 13.00 -2.51 -8.88
C SER A 123 12.00 -1.81 -9.79
N ASP A 124 11.27 -2.59 -10.60
CA ASP A 124 10.20 -2.16 -11.50
C ASP A 124 8.95 -1.67 -10.73
N LEU A 125 9.09 -0.70 -9.83
CA LEU A 125 7.96 -0.04 -9.17
C LEU A 125 7.30 0.88 -10.19
N ASN A 126 6.11 0.49 -10.63
CA ASN A 126 5.26 1.30 -11.50
C ASN A 126 4.55 2.35 -10.66
N ILE A 127 4.85 3.62 -10.90
CA ILE A 127 4.32 4.78 -10.17
C ILE A 127 3.71 5.73 -11.20
N SER A 128 2.45 6.09 -11.02
CA SER A 128 1.78 7.05 -11.90
C SER A 128 2.28 8.48 -11.70
N ASP A 129 1.94 9.37 -12.64
CA ASP A 129 2.01 10.80 -12.39
C ASP A 129 1.05 11.21 -11.27
N VAL A 130 1.41 12.27 -10.53
CA VAL A 130 0.52 12.90 -9.55
C VAL A 130 -0.53 13.70 -10.31
N LYS A 131 -1.81 13.41 -10.05
CA LYS A 131 -2.94 14.09 -10.71
C LYS A 131 -3.97 14.55 -9.69
N LYS A 132 -4.81 15.50 -10.08
CA LYS A 132 -5.88 16.02 -9.23
C LYS A 132 -7.00 14.98 -9.11
N CYS A 133 -7.56 14.80 -7.92
CA CYS A 133 -8.75 13.96 -7.75
C CYS A 133 -9.91 14.54 -8.57
N THR A 134 -10.68 13.67 -9.23
CA THR A 134 -11.74 14.07 -10.18
C THR A 134 -13.07 14.29 -9.47
#